data_AF-X1HHV1-F1
#
_entry.id   AF-X1HHV1-F1
#
_cell.length_a   1.000
_cell.length_b   1.000
_cell.length_c   1.000
_cell.angle_alpha   90.00
_cell.angle_beta   90.00
_cell.angle_gamma   90.00
#
_symmetry.space_group_name_H-M   'P 1'
#
loop_
_entity.id
_entity.type
_entity.pdbx_description
1 polymer ?
#
loop_
_entity_poly.entity_id
_entity_poly.type
_entity_poly.pdbx_seq_one_letter_code
_entity_poly.pdbx_strand_id
1 'polypeptide(L)' 'DMTWLNESLKELKWTEDTAKTFLASEYKVDPRDSLEDVISRLTREQAEEFVKEIQRRITDKQMELWR' A
#
# COMPACT_ATOMS: atom_id res chain seq x y z
N ASP A 1 -7.36 -3.23 7.74
CA ASP A 1 -8.49 -2.29 7.81
C ASP A 1 -8.40 -1.37 6.59
N MET A 2 -9.47 -1.29 5.78
CA MET A 2 -9.48 -0.52 4.53
C MET A 2 -9.57 0.99 4.74
N THR A 3 -10.12 1.44 5.88
CA THR A 3 -10.16 2.87 6.23
C THR A 3 -8.75 3.35 6.51
N TRP A 4 -8.03 2.64 7.39
CA TRP A 4 -6.62 2.95 7.69
C TRP A 4 -5.75 2.96 6.44
N LEU A 5 -5.94 1.99 5.55
CA LEU A 5 -5.16 1.92 4.31
C LEU A 5 -5.44 3.13 3.42
N ASN A 6 -6.71 3.49 3.21
CA ASN A 6 -7.07 4.64 2.39
C ASN A 6 -6.51 5.96 2.94
N GLU A 7 -6.53 6.15 4.26
CA GLU A 7 -5.91 7.32 4.90
C GLU A 7 -4.40 7.33 4.71
N SER A 8 -3.75 6.18 4.91
CA SER A 8 -2.31 6.00 4.71
C SER A 8 -1.88 6.29 3.28
N LEU A 9 -2.64 5.80 2.29
CA LEU A 9 -2.38 6.07 0.87
C LEU A 9 -2.54 7.56 0.54
N LYS A 10 -3.57 8.22 1.09
CA LYS A 10 -3.73 9.68 0.95
C LYS A 10 -2.55 10.44 1.53
N GLU A 11 -2.08 10.05 2.71
CA GLU A 11 -0.89 10.65 3.33
C GLU A 11 0.32 10.47 2.42
N LEU A 12 0.51 9.30 1.82
CA LEU A 12 1.57 9.04 0.84
C LEU A 12 1.35 9.69 -0.53
N LYS A 13 0.20 10.32 -0.76
CA LYS A 13 -0.27 10.80 -2.08
C LYS A 13 -0.31 9.68 -3.13
N TRP A 14 -0.52 8.44 -2.69
CA TRP A 14 -0.71 7.30 -3.56
C TRP A 14 -2.15 7.24 -4.04
N THR A 15 -2.31 7.09 -5.35
CA THR A 15 -3.61 6.74 -5.93
C THR A 15 -3.85 5.24 -5.80
N GLU A 16 -5.10 4.81 -6.00
CA GLU A 16 -5.43 3.40 -6.06
C GLU A 16 -4.60 2.67 -7.12
N ASP A 17 -4.41 3.28 -8.28
CA ASP A 17 -3.61 2.73 -9.38
C ASP A 17 -2.13 2.57 -9.00
N THR A 18 -1.57 3.54 -8.26
CA THR A 18 -0.21 3.47 -7.72
C THR A 18 -0.07 2.29 -6.75
N ALA A 19 -1.03 2.12 -5.84
CA ALA A 19 -1.03 1.01 -4.89
C ALA A 19 -1.15 -0.34 -5.63
N LYS A 20 -2.05 -0.45 -6.61
CA LYS A 20 -2.23 -1.67 -7.41
C LYS A 20 -0.99 -2.00 -8.24
N THR A 21 -0.36 -1.01 -8.86
CA THR A 21 0.89 -1.19 -9.60
C THR A 21 2.03 -1.66 -8.68
N PHE A 22 2.12 -1.09 -7.47
CA PHE A 22 3.08 -1.53 -6.47
C PHE A 22 2.85 -3.00 -6.08
N LEU A 23 1.61 -3.36 -5.73
CA LEU A 23 1.24 -4.72 -5.38
C LEU A 23 1.54 -5.71 -6.51
N ALA A 24 1.23 -5.35 -7.76
CA ALA A 24 1.53 -6.17 -8.93
C ALA A 24 3.04 -6.32 -9.17
N SER A 25 3.83 -5.27 -8.94
CA SER A 25 5.28 -5.31 -9.07
C SER A 25 5.92 -6.24 -8.02
N GLU A 26 5.60 -6.03 -6.75
CA GLU A 26 6.24 -6.69 -5.62
C GLU A 26 5.72 -8.10 -5.38
N TYR A 27 4.40 -8.27 -5.43
CA TYR A 27 3.75 -9.52 -5.02
C TYR A 27 3.22 -10.34 -6.21
N LYS A 28 3.43 -9.87 -7.44
CA LYS A 28 3.00 -10.52 -8.69
C LYS A 28 1.49 -10.81 -8.73
N VAL A 29 0.70 -9.99 -8.05
CA VAL A 29 -0.77 -10.05 -8.08
C VAL A 29 -1.33 -9.30 -9.28
N ASP A 30 -2.50 -9.73 -9.73
CA ASP A 30 -3.20 -9.10 -10.85
C ASP A 30 -3.86 -7.77 -10.43
N PRO A 31 -3.54 -6.63 -11.06
CA PRO A 31 -4.01 -5.31 -10.66
C PRO A 31 -5.33 -4.86 -11.33
N ARG A 32 -6.00 -5.71 -12.11
CA ARG A 32 -7.13 -5.29 -12.97
C ARG A 32 -8.39 -4.88 -12.21
N ASP A 33 -8.57 -5.40 -11.01
CA ASP A 33 -9.78 -5.19 -10.19
C ASP A 33 -9.61 -4.00 -9.23
N SER A 34 -10.56 -3.85 -8.29
CA SER A 34 -10.46 -2.83 -7.24
C SER A 34 -9.28 -3.13 -6.32
N LEU A 35 -8.73 -2.10 -5.65
CA LEU A 35 -7.65 -2.33 -4.68
C LEU A 35 -8.03 -3.32 -3.58
N GLU A 36 -9.30 -3.33 -3.13
CA GLU A 36 -9.78 -4.29 -2.15
C GLU A 36 -9.71 -5.73 -2.69
N ASP A 37 -10.14 -5.95 -3.92
CA ASP A 37 -10.03 -7.25 -4.60
C ASP A 37 -8.57 -7.68 -4.75
N VAL A 38 -7.67 -6.76 -5.12
CA VAL A 38 -6.23 -7.05 -5.26
C VAL A 38 -5.63 -7.43 -3.91
N ILE A 39 -5.98 -6.72 -2.84
CA ILE A 39 -5.51 -7.01 -1.48
C ILE A 39 -6.06 -8.36 -0.99
N SER A 40 -7.30 -8.70 -1.32
CA SER A 40 -7.91 -9.98 -0.94
C SER A 40 -7.16 -11.20 -1.51
N ARG A 41 -6.38 -10.99 -2.58
CA ARG A 41 -5.55 -12.02 -3.23
C ARG A 41 -4.18 -12.19 -2.58
N LEU A 42 -3.78 -11.27 -1.71
CA LEU A 42 -2.50 -11.36 -1.02
C LEU A 42 -2.52 -12.49 -0.02
N THR A 43 -1.39 -13.20 0.11
CA THR A 43 -1.19 -14.07 1.26
C THR A 43 -1.07 -13.22 2.53
N ARG A 44 -1.27 -13.83 3.70
CA ARG A 44 -1.10 -13.15 4.99
C ARG A 44 0.27 -12.48 5.10
N GLU A 45 1.33 -13.17 4.69
CA GLU A 45 2.70 -12.63 4.72
C GLU A 45 2.84 -11.42 3.79
N GLN A 46 2.30 -11.48 2.58
CA GLN A 46 2.33 -10.35 1.64
C GLN A 46 1.54 -9.15 2.16
N ALA A 47 0.39 -9.38 2.78
CA ALA A 47 -0.40 -8.32 3.40
C ALA A 47 0.34 -7.68 4.58
N GLU A 48 0.97 -8.48 5.44
CA GLU A 48 1.78 -7.99 6.56
C GLU A 48 2.99 -7.17 6.06
N GLU A 49 3.71 -7.65 5.04
CA GLU A 49 4.81 -6.91 4.42
C GLU A 49 4.34 -5.61 3.75
N PHE A 50 3.18 -5.63 3.09
CA PHE A 50 2.61 -4.43 2.48
C PHE A 50 2.28 -3.37 3.53
N VAL A 51 1.66 -3.77 4.64
CA VAL A 51 1.36 -2.86 5.77
C VAL A 51 2.65 -2.25 6.34
N LYS A 52 3.69 -3.07 6.55
CA LYS A 52 4.99 -2.58 7.05
C LYS A 52 5.62 -1.59 6.08
N GLU A 53 5.56 -1.85 4.78
CA GLU A 53 6.11 -0.96 3.75
C GLU A 53 5.37 0.38 3.71
N ILE A 54 4.04 0.37 3.80
CA ILE A 54 3.25 1.61 3.89
C ILE A 54 3.64 2.42 5.13
N GLN A 55 3.74 1.77 6.29
CA GLN A 55 4.17 2.42 7.54
C GLN A 55 5.59 2.98 7.44
N ARG A 56 6.52 2.23 6.83
CA ARG A 56 7.88 2.68 6.58
C ARG A 56 7.91 3.93 5.72
N ARG A 57 7.21 3.95 4.59
CA ARG A 57 7.15 5.10 3.69
C ARG A 57 6.55 6.33 4.35
N ILE A 58 5.52 6.15 5.19
CA ILE A 58 4.94 7.24 5.97
C ILE A 58 5.99 7.80 6.94
N THR A 59 6.69 6.92 7.67
CA THR A 59 7.71 7.31 8.63
C THR A 59 8.86 8.06 7.96
N ASP A 60 9.34 7.57 6.82
CA ASP A 60 10.40 8.22 6.04
C ASP A 60 9.96 9.59 5.54
N LYS A 61 8.72 9.71 5.03
CA LYS A 61 8.15 10.99 4.61
C LYS A 61 8.03 11.98 5.77
N GLN A 62 7.58 11.52 6.93
CA GLN A 62 7.50 12.37 8.12
C GLN A 62 8.90 12.84 8.51
N MET A 63 9.89 11.95 8.58
CA MET A 63 11.27 12.33 8.89
C MET A 63 11.87 13.35 7.90
N GLU A 64 11.50 13.28 6.61
CA GLU A 64 11.88 14.28 5.61
C GLU A 64 11.24 15.65 5.89
N LEU A 65 9.98 15.69 6.31
CA LEU A 65 9.28 16.94 6.66
C LEU A 65 9.84 17.62 7.91
N TRP A 66 10.47 16.86 8.82
CA TRP A 66 11.10 17.38 10.03
C TRP A 66 12.58 17.78 9.82
N ARG A 67 13.16 17.54 8.64
CA ARG A 67 14.51 17.98 8.26
C ARG A 67 14.51 19.37 7.63
#